data_AF-A0A9E4A4T6-F1
#
_entry.id   AF-A0A9E4A4T6-F1
#
_cell.length_a   1.000
_cell.length_b   1.000
_cell.length_c   1.000
_cell.angle_alpha   90.00
_cell.angle_beta   90.00
_cell.angle_gamma   90.00
#
_symmetry.space_group_name_H-M   'P 1'
#
loop_
_entity.id
_entity.type
_entity.pdbx_description
1 polymer ?
#
loop_
_entity_poly.entity_id
_entity_poly.type
_entity_poly.pdbx_seq_one_letter_code
_entity_poly.pdbx_strand_id
1 'polypeptide(L)'
;MMKTYKFKMYSNHGNREWNHCVALQRRYYAIYGKYISKFRLINHISKLKRLPKFAHWHQLPSQAIQDVAARIDKGYKSMFEARASGKKWGRPRFKPRRKYKSFTLLQAGWKLLPGNKIR
;
A
#
# COMPACT_ATOMS: atom_id res chain seq x y z
N MET A 1 -12.97 -12.70 -13.09
CA MET A 1 -11.70 -12.04 -12.70
C MET A 1 -11.94 -10.54 -12.51
N MET A 2 -11.54 -9.97 -11.37
CA MET A 2 -11.67 -8.53 -11.13
C MET A 2 -10.65 -7.77 -12.00
N LYS A 3 -11.14 -7.05 -13.03
CA LYS A 3 -10.28 -6.20 -13.88
C LYS A 3 -9.70 -5.07 -13.03
N THR A 4 -8.42 -5.19 -12.66
CA THR A 4 -7.71 -4.20 -11.85
C THR A 4 -7.00 -3.22 -12.77
N TYR A 5 -7.58 -2.03 -12.93
CA TYR A 5 -6.98 -0.99 -13.76
C TYR A 5 -5.89 -0.25 -12.98
N LYS A 6 -4.67 -0.28 -13.51
CA LYS A 6 -3.49 0.42 -12.98
C LYS A 6 -3.59 1.89 -13.36
N PHE A 7 -4.21 2.72 -12.51
CA PHE A 7 -4.31 4.14 -12.81
C PHE A 7 -2.96 4.84 -12.57
N LYS A 8 -2.41 5.45 -13.62
CA LYS A 8 -1.16 6.24 -13.59
C LYS A 8 -1.48 7.68 -13.17
N MET A 9 -2.05 7.85 -11.99
CA MET A 9 -2.15 9.15 -11.33
C MET A 9 -1.14 9.11 -10.20
N TYR A 10 0.09 9.58 -10.42
CA TYR A 10 0.91 10.31 -9.44
C TYR A 10 2.19 10.78 -10.14
N SER A 11 2.37 12.10 -10.16
CA SER A 11 3.69 12.71 -10.14
C SER A 11 4.45 12.16 -8.92
N ASN A 12 5.41 11.27 -9.12
CA ASN A 12 6.59 10.97 -8.27
C ASN A 12 6.48 10.77 -6.73
N HIS A 13 5.32 10.85 -6.07
CA HIS A 13 5.19 10.94 -4.60
C HIS A 13 4.90 9.60 -3.90
N GLY A 14 3.99 8.76 -4.42
CA GLY A 14 3.50 7.52 -3.77
C GLY A 14 4.54 6.46 -3.33
N ASN A 15 5.82 6.61 -3.72
CA ASN A 15 6.89 5.73 -3.25
C ASN A 15 7.30 6.02 -1.81
N ARG A 16 7.25 7.28 -1.38
CA ARG A 16 7.72 7.68 -0.05
C ARG A 16 6.83 7.05 1.01
N GLU A 17 5.53 7.02 0.77
CA GLU A 17 4.52 6.49 1.67
C GLU A 17 4.50 4.96 1.67
N TRP A 18 4.68 4.34 0.49
CA TRP A 18 4.94 2.89 0.42
C TRP A 18 6.18 2.50 1.23
N ASN A 19 7.31 3.18 1.00
CA ASN A 19 8.56 2.87 1.68
C ASN A 19 8.45 3.15 3.18
N HIS A 20 7.74 4.20 3.59
CA HIS A 20 7.47 4.47 5.00
C HIS A 20 6.70 3.33 5.65
N CYS A 21 5.61 2.86 5.03
CA CYS A 21 4.82 1.74 5.54
C CYS A 21 5.62 0.43 5.59
N VAL A 22 6.45 0.17 4.58
CA VAL A 22 7.35 -1.00 4.57
C VAL A 22 8.39 -0.91 5.67
N ALA A 23 9.00 0.27 5.90
CA ALA A 23 9.98 0.48 6.96
C ALA A 23 9.34 0.24 8.34
N LEU A 24 8.15 0.78 8.57
CA LEU A 24 7.38 0.57 9.80
C LEU A 24 7.12 -0.92 10.06
N GLN A 25 6.65 -1.64 9.04
CA GLN A 25 6.35 -3.08 9.17
C GLN A 25 7.59 -3.93 9.39
N ARG A 26 8.71 -3.59 8.73
CA ARG A 26 10.00 -4.28 8.94
C ARG A 26 10.50 -4.07 10.36
N ARG A 27 10.43 -2.84 10.88
CA ARG A 27 10.80 -2.52 12.26
C ARG A 27 9.90 -3.25 13.26
N TYR A 28 8.59 -3.20 13.07
CA TYR A 28 7.63 -3.87 13.95
C TYR A 28 7.87 -5.38 14.00
N TYR A 29 8.15 -6.00 12.85
CA TYR A 29 8.48 -7.41 12.83
C TYR A 29 9.82 -7.75 13.47
N ALA A 30 10.85 -6.91 13.27
CA ALA A 30 12.15 -7.15 13.89
C ALA A 30 12.05 -7.15 15.43
N ILE A 31 11.18 -6.32 16.00
CA ILE A 31 11.00 -6.21 17.46
C ILE A 31 10.07 -7.30 18.00
N TYR A 32 8.91 -7.51 17.35
CA TYR A 32 7.82 -8.32 17.94
C TYR A 32 7.62 -9.69 17.27
N GLY A 33 8.30 -9.97 16.16
CA GLY A 33 8.07 -11.17 15.34
C GLY A 33 6.70 -11.22 14.64
N LYS A 34 5.87 -10.18 14.82
CA LYS A 34 4.52 -10.04 14.27
C LYS A 34 4.47 -8.89 13.26
N TYR A 35 3.35 -8.69 12.59
CA TYR A 35 3.17 -7.56 11.67
C TYR A 35 1.89 -6.79 11.99
N ILE A 36 1.84 -5.53 11.55
CA ILE A 36 0.69 -4.65 11.78
C ILE A 36 -0.42 -5.04 10.81
N SER A 37 -1.62 -5.32 11.32
CA SER A 37 -2.78 -5.63 10.48
C SER A 37 -3.16 -4.46 9.58
N LYS A 38 -3.82 -4.76 8.45
CA LYS A 38 -4.33 -3.75 7.50
C LYS A 38 -5.02 -2.56 8.18
N PHE A 39 -5.98 -2.83 9.07
CA PHE A 39 -6.77 -1.79 9.73
C PHE A 39 -5.94 -0.94 10.70
N ARG A 40 -5.02 -1.57 11.45
CA ARG A 40 -4.09 -0.83 12.31
C ARG A 40 -3.16 0.06 11.51
N LEU A 41 -2.70 -0.39 10.34
CA LEU A 41 -1.85 0.40 9.46
C LEU A 41 -2.61 1.59 8.87
N ILE A 42 -3.87 1.40 8.44
CA ILE A 42 -4.73 2.50 7.97
C ILE A 42 -4.93 3.54 9.07
N ASN A 43 -5.28 3.11 10.28
CA ASN A 43 -5.47 4.03 11.42
C ASN A 43 -4.17 4.77 11.78
N HIS A 44 -3.02 4.10 11.70
CA HIS A 44 -1.73 4.72 11.89
C HIS A 44 -1.47 5.82 10.86
N ILE A 45 -1.73 5.55 9.57
CA ILE A 45 -1.59 6.54 8.52
C ILE A 45 -2.54 7.72 8.73
N SER A 46 -3.79 7.47 9.11
CA SER A 46 -4.75 8.53 9.43
C SER A 46 -4.27 9.43 10.57
N LYS A 47 -3.58 8.88 11.59
CA LYS A 47 -2.94 9.66 12.65
C LYS A 47 -1.76 10.48 12.12
N LEU A 48 -0.93 9.89 11.26
CA LEU A 48 0.20 10.60 10.64
C LEU A 48 -0.28 11.80 9.83
N LYS A 49 -1.38 11.68 9.08
CA LYS A 49 -1.94 12.80 8.30
C LYS A 49 -2.25 14.03 9.16
N ARG A 50 -2.56 13.87 10.44
CA ARG A 50 -2.86 15.00 11.34
C ARG A 50 -1.62 15.79 11.76
N LEU A 51 -0.42 15.28 11.50
CA LEU A 51 0.84 15.90 11.89
C LEU A 51 1.38 16.80 10.75
N PRO A 52 1.80 18.06 11.04
CA PRO A 52 2.32 18.97 10.02
C PRO A 52 3.50 18.41 9.21
N LYS A 53 4.38 17.66 9.88
CA LYS A 53 5.54 16.97 9.26
C LYS A 53 5.14 16.01 8.12
N PHE A 54 3.93 15.47 8.19
CA PHE A 54 3.40 14.50 7.22
C PHE A 54 2.33 15.12 6.31
N ALA A 55 2.29 16.45 6.17
CA ALA A 55 1.33 17.15 5.32
C ALA A 55 1.27 16.61 3.87
N HIS A 56 2.40 16.13 3.34
CA HIS A 56 2.48 15.50 2.01
C HIS A 56 1.54 14.28 1.84
N TRP A 57 1.16 13.60 2.93
CA TRP A 57 0.20 12.49 2.89
C TRP A 57 -1.24 12.92 2.59
N HIS A 58 -1.56 14.22 2.68
CA HIS A 58 -2.86 14.73 2.24
C HIS A 58 -3.06 14.64 0.72
N GLN A 59 -1.97 14.61 -0.05
CA GLN A 59 -2.03 14.42 -1.51
C GLN A 59 -2.48 13.00 -1.89
N LEU A 60 -2.42 12.05 -0.95
CA LEU A 60 -2.90 10.69 -1.17
C LEU A 60 -4.41 10.59 -0.87
N PRO A 61 -5.22 10.16 -1.85
CA PRO A 61 -6.61 9.83 -1.64
C PRO A 61 -6.70 8.63 -0.70
N SER A 62 -7.80 8.57 0.04
CA SER A 62 -8.09 7.49 0.99
C SER A 62 -7.98 6.10 0.35
N GLN A 63 -8.40 5.96 -0.90
CA GLN A 63 -8.32 4.71 -1.66
C GLN A 63 -6.88 4.24 -1.88
N ALA A 64 -5.93 5.16 -2.14
CA ALA A 64 -4.52 4.80 -2.29
C ALA A 64 -3.91 4.30 -0.97
N ILE A 65 -4.30 4.90 0.15
CA ILE A 65 -3.87 4.47 1.50
C ILE A 65 -4.37 3.05 1.79
N GLN A 66 -5.63 2.77 1.47
CA GLN A 66 -6.22 1.44 1.64
C GLN A 66 -5.55 0.39 0.76
N ASP A 67 -5.25 0.72 -0.51
CA ASP A 67 -4.55 -0.17 -1.44
C ASP A 67 -3.11 -0.45 -0.98
N VAL A 68 -2.36 0.56 -0.51
CA VAL A 68 -1.03 0.37 0.09
C VAL A 68 -1.10 -0.58 1.28
N ALA A 69 -2.03 -0.35 2.21
CA ALA A 69 -2.18 -1.19 3.39
C ALA A 69 -2.58 -2.63 3.02
N ALA A 70 -3.48 -2.81 2.06
CA ALA A 70 -3.91 -4.13 1.59
C ALA A 70 -2.77 -4.90 0.91
N ARG A 71 -1.95 -4.23 0.09
CA ARG A 71 -0.79 -4.85 -0.59
C ARG A 71 0.27 -5.31 0.40
N ILE A 72 0.52 -4.52 1.44
CA ILE A 72 1.46 -4.88 2.51
C ILE A 72 0.92 -6.05 3.33
N ASP A 73 -0.34 -5.99 3.75
CA ASP A 73 -1.00 -7.07 4.50
C ASP A 73 -0.96 -8.39 3.72
N LYS A 74 -1.31 -8.36 2.42
CA LYS A 74 -1.20 -9.52 1.53
C LYS A 74 0.23 -10.07 1.46
N GLY A 75 1.22 -9.20 1.29
CA GLY A 75 2.62 -9.62 1.22
C GLY A 75 3.12 -10.32 2.48
N TYR A 76 2.68 -9.87 3.67
CA TYR A 76 2.98 -10.53 4.93
C TYR A 76 2.19 -11.83 5.11
N LYS A 77 0.89 -11.87 4.78
CA LYS A 77 0.09 -13.11 4.82
C LYS A 77 0.71 -14.21 3.96
N SER A 78 1.02 -13.90 2.70
CA SER A 78 1.68 -14.85 1.80
C SER A 78 3.06 -15.30 2.30
N MET A 79 3.77 -14.44 3.06
CA MET A 79 5.03 -14.83 3.70
C MET A 79 4.81 -15.86 4.81
N PHE A 80 3.79 -15.68 5.66
CA PHE A 80 3.48 -16.65 6.71
C PHE A 80 2.95 -17.96 6.14
N GLU A 81 2.07 -17.90 5.15
CA GLU A 81 1.56 -19.07 4.42
C GLU A 81 2.71 -19.86 3.76
N ALA A 82 3.58 -19.18 3.02
CA ALA A 82 4.71 -19.84 2.38
C ALA A 82 5.68 -20.45 3.41
N ARG A 83 5.93 -19.75 4.54
CA ARG A 83 6.75 -20.29 5.63
C ARG A 83 6.13 -21.56 6.23
N ALA A 84 4.80 -21.59 6.40
CA ALA A 84 4.09 -22.76 6.89
C ALA A 84 4.18 -23.94 5.90
N SER A 85 4.17 -23.66 4.60
CA SER A 85 4.33 -24.68 3.54
C SER A 85 5.79 -25.01 3.19
N GLY A 86 6.78 -24.53 3.95
CA GLY A 86 8.21 -24.75 3.66
C GLY A 86 8.74 -24.05 2.40
N LYS A 87 7.96 -23.15 1.78
CA LYS A 87 8.33 -22.43 0.57
C LYS A 87 9.10 -21.15 0.92
N LYS A 88 10.13 -20.84 0.13
CA LYS A 88 10.88 -19.59 0.23
C LYS A 88 10.02 -18.42 -0.24
N TRP A 89 9.72 -17.48 0.66
CA TRP A 89 9.00 -16.26 0.32
C TRP A 89 9.62 -15.03 0.98
N GLY A 90 9.56 -13.90 0.26
CA GLY A 90 10.15 -12.64 0.67
C GLY A 90 9.13 -11.67 1.25
N ARG A 91 9.59 -10.84 2.19
CA ARG A 91 8.81 -9.72 2.74
C ARG A 91 8.55 -8.64 1.68
N PRO A 92 7.55 -7.75 1.87
CA PRO A 92 7.42 -6.54 1.06
C PRO A 92 8.73 -5.76 1.00
N ARG A 93 9.18 -5.44 -0.22
CA ARG A 93 10.44 -4.73 -0.46
C ARG A 93 10.22 -3.23 -0.63
N PHE A 94 11.27 -2.46 -0.34
CA PHE A 94 11.31 -1.06 -0.76
C PHE A 94 11.21 -0.96 -2.28
N LYS A 95 10.52 0.07 -2.75
CA LYS A 95 10.37 0.34 -4.17
C LYS A 95 11.16 1.61 -4.53
N PRO A 96 11.97 1.56 -5.60
CA PRO A 96 12.67 2.73 -6.09
C PRO A 96 11.65 3.71 -6.69
N ARG A 97 11.96 5.01 -6.59
CA ARG A 97 11.05 6.13 -6.92
C ARG A 97 10.40 6.04 -8.31
N ARG A 98 11.03 5.36 -9.27
CA ARG A 98 10.52 5.22 -10.65
C ARG A 98 9.52 4.06 -10.85
N LYS A 99 9.36 3.15 -9.88
CA LYS A 99 8.58 1.91 -10.03
C LYS A 99 7.17 1.93 -9.43
N TYR A 100 6.83 2.87 -8.54
CA TYR A 100 5.46 2.98 -8.03
C TYR A 100 4.59 3.83 -8.96
N LYS A 101 3.98 3.19 -9.96
CA LYS A 101 3.22 3.86 -11.01
C LYS A 101 1.70 3.80 -10.85
N SER A 102 1.17 3.02 -9.90
CA SER A 102 -0.29 2.78 -9.84
C SER A 102 -0.81 2.34 -8.47
N PHE A 103 -1.95 2.90 -8.10
CA PHE A 103 -2.82 2.42 -7.02
C PHE A 103 -4.10 1.83 -7.60
N THR A 104 -4.79 1.01 -6.81
CA THR A 104 -6.07 0.41 -7.18
C THR A 104 -7.20 1.23 -6.56
N LEU A 105 -8.20 1.63 -7.36
CA LEU A 105 -9.43 2.22 -6.87
C LEU A 105 -10.32 1.09 -6.33
N LEU A 106 -10.52 1.05 -5.01
CA LEU A 106 -11.21 -0.05 -4.33
C LEU A 106 -12.74 0.14 -4.24
N GLN A 107 -13.27 1.35 -4.40
CA GLN A 107 -14.71 1.59 -4.38
C GLN A 107 -15.33 1.40 -5.77
N ALA A 108 -16.45 0.68 -5.83
CA ALA A 108 -17.30 0.53 -7.00
C ALA A 108 -18.11 1.81 -7.25
N GLY A 109 -17.48 2.80 -7.87
CA GLY A 109 -18.16 4.03 -8.30
C GLY A 109 -17.58 4.61 -9.58
N TRP A 110 -16.59 3.93 -10.17
CA TRP A 110 -15.92 4.37 -11.38
C TRP A 110 -16.15 3.37 -12.51
N LYS A 111 -16.58 3.85 -13.67
CA LYS A 111 -16.65 3.06 -14.91
C LYS A 111 -15.58 3.57 -15.86
N LEU A 112 -14.72 2.67 -16.35
CA LEU A 112 -13.79 3.01 -17.41
C LEU A 112 -14.58 3.14 -18.72
N LEU A 113 -14.63 4.35 -19.26
CA LEU A 113 -15.16 4.63 -20.58
C LEU A 113 -14.06 4.33 -21.63
N PRO A 114 -14.42 4.03 -22.90
CA PRO A 114 -13.45 3.96 -23.98
C PRO A 114 -12.59 5.23 -24.05
N GLY A 115 -11.28 5.06 -24.33
CA GLY A 115 -10.33 6.18 -24.43
C GLY A 115 -9.70 6.65 -23.11
N ASN A 116 -9.47 5.76 -22.13
CA ASN A 116 -8.82 6.08 -20.85
C ASN A 116 -9.53 7.16 -20.00
N LYS A 117 -10.86 7.26 -20.09
CA LYS A 117 -11.69 8.20 -19.30
C LYS A 117 -12.43 7.48 -18.18
N ILE A 118 -12.65 8.14 -17.04
CA ILE A 118 -13.43 7.62 -15.91
C ILE A 118 -14.74 8.41 -15.78
N ARG A 119 -15.86 7.71 -15.54
CA ARG A 119 -17.12 8.26 -15.02
C ARG A 119 -17.29 7.88 -13.56
#